data_AF-A0A511FFJ3-F1
#
_entry.id   AF-A0A511FFJ3-F1
#
_cell.length_a   1.000
_cell.length_b   1.000
_cell.length_c   1.000
_cell.angle_alpha   90.00
_cell.angle_beta   90.00
_cell.angle_gamma   90.00
#
_symmetry.space_group_name_H-M   'P 1'
#
loop_
_entity.id
_entity.type
_entity.pdbx_description
1 polymer ?
#
loop_
_entity_poly.entity_id
_entity_poly.type
_entity_poly.pdbx_seq_one_letter_code
_entity_poly.pdbx_strand_id
1 'polypeptide(L)'
;MAIFELDGGQGTLVQPMRPRADTFDADSASLVSDHVTALLGEQVLPVRQGGPGGPHLLALDAAARPVVVEVVQLLDEAGLVRALRHAGGAARLSHADLARMYSGGAESFEADLAVFRDRAPILQTRTAGAEGVRLVVVCADVAEGLLDAVEFVTGGLRVEVLRLGVTQGPGGRRYVDVSPLRTSTAGERRAVEPGPRTGAVRVTPRGAVTDPTPVVPAPEPAPEAEAPEAEAPAPEAPPAAPAGGHRHAAPAPADAAPTPRTDETTLLPPITPDGPAPAPAPATARRAAAPSGRPLPELAALAAADRASAQLVWHRVRRGQRLVATLRADGLLELEDGSLHADPDAAATAAADLETPADGWRVWRFGEDGPTLGEAVGVSR
;
A
#
# COMPACT_ATOMS: atom_id res chain seq x y z
N MET A 1 14.70 6.59 9.14
CA MET A 1 15.04 7.10 10.49
C MET A 1 16.20 8.08 10.40
N ALA A 2 16.45 8.90 11.43
CA ALA A 2 17.67 9.72 11.49
C ALA A 2 18.76 8.95 12.25
N ILE A 3 19.96 8.83 11.66
CA ILE A 3 21.13 8.19 12.27
C ILE A 3 22.12 9.31 12.58
N PHE A 4 22.61 9.38 13.81
CA PHE A 4 23.61 10.37 14.22
C PHE A 4 24.89 9.69 14.66
N GLU A 5 26.02 10.15 14.16
CA GLU A 5 27.34 9.82 14.69
C GLU A 5 27.66 10.81 15.81
N LEU A 6 27.97 10.29 17.01
CA LEU A 6 28.37 11.08 18.16
C LEU A 6 29.89 11.02 18.29
N ASP A 7 30.57 12.14 18.01
CA ASP A 7 32.01 12.28 18.22
C ASP A 7 32.30 13.52 19.08
N GLY A 8 33.07 13.36 20.15
CA GLY A 8 33.46 14.46 21.05
C GLY A 8 32.29 15.27 21.65
N GLY A 9 31.08 14.70 21.72
CA GLY A 9 29.87 15.40 22.19
C GLY A 9 29.14 16.24 21.11
N GLN A 10 29.55 16.15 19.84
CA GLN A 10 28.82 16.68 18.69
C GLN A 10 28.11 15.56 17.94
N GLY A 11 26.83 15.75 17.62
CA GLY A 11 26.05 14.81 16.82
C GLY A 11 26.01 15.24 15.36
N THR A 12 26.59 14.44 14.47
CA THR A 12 26.54 14.65 13.02
C THR A 12 25.51 13.72 12.41
N LEU A 13 24.58 14.26 11.61
CA LEU A 13 23.61 13.43 10.89
C LEU A 13 24.33 12.60 9.82
N VAL A 14 24.23 11.28 9.93
CA VAL A 14 24.69 10.33 8.92
C VAL A 14 23.58 10.14 7.90
N GLN A 15 23.81 10.59 6.67
CA GLN A 15 22.95 10.23 5.56
C GLN A 15 23.38 8.87 5.01
N PRO A 16 22.52 7.83 5.03
CA PRO A 16 22.88 6.56 4.43
C PRO A 16 23.16 6.76 2.94
N MET A 17 24.13 6.04 2.39
CA MET A 17 24.50 6.05 0.97
C MET A 17 23.62 5.09 0.16
N ARG A 18 23.59 5.20 -1.16
CA ARG A 18 22.98 4.19 -2.03
C ARG A 18 23.85 2.93 -2.04
N PRO A 19 23.26 1.73 -1.87
CA PRO A 19 23.96 0.48 -2.11
C PRO A 19 24.57 0.44 -3.51
N ARG A 20 25.69 -0.25 -3.65
CA ARG A 20 26.32 -0.46 -4.96
C ARG A 20 25.53 -1.48 -5.77
N ALA A 21 25.55 -1.32 -7.09
CA ALA A 21 24.80 -2.20 -8.01
C ALA A 21 25.21 -3.67 -7.90
N ASP A 22 26.51 -3.91 -7.77
CA ASP A 22 27.10 -5.25 -7.76
C ASP A 22 26.86 -6.02 -6.45
N THR A 23 26.49 -5.35 -5.36
CA THR A 23 26.12 -6.04 -4.10
C THR A 23 24.63 -5.97 -3.80
N PHE A 24 23.89 -5.08 -4.44
CA PHE A 24 22.48 -4.85 -4.14
C PHE A 24 21.66 -6.15 -4.18
N ASP A 25 21.79 -6.95 -5.23
CA ASP A 25 21.00 -8.17 -5.39
C ASP A 25 21.30 -9.20 -4.28
N ALA A 26 22.58 -9.39 -3.94
CA ALA A 26 22.99 -10.32 -2.89
C ALA A 26 22.56 -9.83 -1.50
N ASP A 27 22.76 -8.54 -1.21
CA ASP A 27 22.38 -7.91 0.06
C ASP A 27 20.87 -7.99 0.28
N SER A 28 20.10 -7.58 -0.72
CA SER A 28 18.64 -7.57 -0.66
C SER A 28 18.06 -8.97 -0.59
N ALA A 29 18.62 -9.95 -1.31
CA ALA A 29 18.20 -11.35 -1.21
C ALA A 29 18.41 -11.92 0.19
N SER A 30 19.58 -11.69 0.81
CA SER A 30 19.84 -12.14 2.19
C SER A 30 18.92 -11.45 3.20
N LEU A 31 18.68 -10.13 3.05
CA LEU A 31 17.74 -9.41 3.91
C LEU A 31 16.32 -9.95 3.81
N VAL A 32 15.84 -10.27 2.61
CA VAL A 32 14.51 -10.84 2.42
C VAL A 32 14.45 -12.30 2.86
N SER A 33 15.49 -13.11 2.65
CA SER A 33 15.47 -14.52 3.09
C SER A 33 15.54 -14.65 4.61
N ASP A 34 16.39 -13.86 5.25
CA ASP A 34 16.79 -14.08 6.64
C ASP A 34 16.03 -13.17 7.62
N HIS A 35 15.55 -12.03 7.13
CA HIS A 35 15.04 -10.94 7.97
C HIS A 35 13.69 -10.35 7.48
N VAL A 36 12.91 -11.07 6.66
CA VAL A 36 11.63 -10.57 6.14
C VAL A 36 10.67 -10.07 7.23
N THR A 37 10.55 -10.75 8.37
CA THR A 37 9.67 -10.31 9.46
C THR A 37 10.06 -8.92 9.98
N ALA A 38 11.36 -8.69 10.15
CA ALA A 38 11.87 -7.39 10.60
C ALA A 38 11.70 -6.32 9.51
N LEU A 39 11.92 -6.70 8.24
CA LEU A 39 11.75 -5.84 7.08
C LEU A 39 10.31 -5.34 6.92
N LEU A 40 9.33 -6.24 7.09
CA LEU A 40 7.91 -5.95 6.88
C LEU A 40 7.21 -5.38 8.12
N GLY A 41 7.86 -5.44 9.28
CA GLY A 41 7.29 -5.06 10.58
C GLY A 41 6.21 -6.04 11.09
N GLU A 42 6.05 -7.20 10.46
CA GLU A 42 5.07 -8.21 10.80
C GLU A 42 5.56 -9.63 10.49
N GLN A 43 5.02 -10.62 11.19
CA GLN A 43 5.30 -12.02 10.92
C GLN A 43 4.66 -12.42 9.59
N VAL A 44 5.43 -13.10 8.73
CA VAL A 44 4.94 -13.68 7.48
C VAL A 44 5.39 -15.13 7.33
N LEU A 45 4.60 -15.93 6.63
CA LEU A 45 4.95 -17.28 6.19
C LEU A 45 5.42 -17.23 4.74
N PRO A 46 6.72 -17.42 4.44
CA PRO A 46 7.21 -17.48 3.07
C PRO A 46 6.58 -18.64 2.31
N VAL A 47 5.89 -18.36 1.20
CA VAL A 47 5.33 -19.41 0.33
C VAL A 47 6.36 -19.84 -0.68
N ARG A 48 6.94 -18.88 -1.40
CA ARG A 48 7.89 -19.13 -2.47
C ARG A 48 8.88 -17.97 -2.57
N GLN A 49 10.16 -18.29 -2.47
CA GLN A 49 11.25 -17.37 -2.80
C GLN A 49 11.42 -17.30 -4.33
N GLY A 50 11.91 -16.16 -4.81
CA GLY A 50 11.85 -15.77 -6.21
C GLY A 50 12.52 -16.73 -7.19
N GLY A 51 12.03 -16.68 -8.42
CA GLY A 51 12.54 -17.40 -9.58
C GLY A 51 12.21 -16.62 -10.87
N PRO A 52 12.67 -17.08 -12.04
CA PRO A 52 12.51 -16.35 -13.30
C PRO A 52 11.05 -15.95 -13.55
N GLY A 53 10.81 -14.65 -13.72
CA GLY A 53 9.48 -14.11 -14.06
C GLY A 53 8.45 -14.07 -12.93
N GLY A 54 8.82 -14.41 -11.69
CA GLY A 54 7.99 -14.23 -10.50
C GLY A 54 8.46 -13.08 -9.60
N PRO A 55 7.71 -12.76 -8.53
CA PRO A 55 8.18 -11.81 -7.53
C PRO A 55 9.39 -12.35 -6.76
N HIS A 56 10.13 -11.47 -6.12
CA HIS A 56 11.28 -11.86 -5.29
C HIS A 56 10.85 -12.71 -4.09
N LEU A 57 9.70 -12.42 -3.49
CA LEU A 57 9.08 -13.28 -2.48
C LEU A 57 7.56 -13.21 -2.57
N LEU A 58 6.91 -14.36 -2.49
CA LEU A 58 5.50 -14.51 -2.17
C LEU A 58 5.38 -15.11 -0.76
N ALA A 59 4.66 -14.44 0.12
CA ALA A 59 4.43 -14.85 1.50
C ALA A 59 2.96 -14.69 1.91
N LEU A 60 2.60 -15.16 3.10
CA LEU A 60 1.30 -14.96 3.72
C LEU A 60 1.43 -14.20 5.03
N ASP A 61 0.55 -13.22 5.26
CA ASP A 61 0.42 -12.57 6.57
C ASP A 61 -0.32 -13.49 7.58
N ALA A 62 -0.44 -13.04 8.83
CA ALA A 62 -1.16 -13.77 9.89
C ALA A 62 -2.65 -14.07 9.54
N ALA A 63 -3.26 -13.31 8.64
CA ALA A 63 -4.62 -13.54 8.14
C ALA A 63 -4.66 -14.46 6.90
N ALA A 64 -3.52 -15.03 6.50
CA ALA A 64 -3.30 -15.78 5.27
C ALA A 64 -3.61 -14.99 3.99
N ARG A 65 -3.39 -13.67 4.01
CA ARG A 65 -3.44 -12.84 2.81
C ARG A 65 -2.07 -12.82 2.12
N PRO A 66 -2.01 -12.83 0.78
CA PRO A 66 -0.75 -12.75 0.08
C PRO A 66 -0.02 -11.43 0.34
N VAL A 67 1.27 -11.55 0.63
CA VAL A 67 2.24 -10.47 0.66
C VAL A 67 3.25 -10.73 -0.46
N VAL A 68 3.38 -9.77 -1.36
CA VAL A 68 4.32 -9.82 -2.48
C VAL A 68 5.46 -8.85 -2.20
N VAL A 69 6.69 -9.34 -2.25
CA VAL A 69 7.89 -8.50 -2.16
C VAL A 69 8.59 -8.48 -3.51
N GLU A 70 8.83 -7.27 -4.01
CA GLU A 70 9.67 -6.99 -5.17
C GLU A 70 10.98 -6.37 -4.72
N VAL A 71 12.04 -6.69 -5.46
CA VAL A 71 13.37 -6.15 -5.21
C VAL A 71 13.92 -5.64 -6.54
N VAL A 72 14.21 -4.34 -6.60
CA VAL A 72 14.75 -3.68 -7.80
C VAL A 72 15.79 -2.66 -7.41
N GLN A 73 16.92 -2.61 -8.10
CA GLN A 73 17.95 -1.63 -7.75
C GLN A 73 17.46 -0.19 -7.95
N LEU A 74 16.94 0.09 -9.15
CA LEU A 74 16.32 1.35 -9.51
C LEU A 74 14.86 1.08 -9.87
N LEU A 75 13.92 1.65 -9.11
CA LEU A 75 12.50 1.52 -9.42
C LEU A 75 12.14 2.49 -10.55
N ASP A 76 11.86 1.94 -11.73
CA ASP A 76 11.38 2.64 -12.92
C ASP A 76 9.92 2.28 -13.24
N GLU A 77 9.34 2.88 -14.29
CA GLU A 77 7.96 2.62 -14.71
C GLU A 77 7.70 1.14 -14.99
N ALA A 78 8.63 0.49 -15.72
CA ALA A 78 8.51 -0.92 -16.07
C ALA A 78 8.56 -1.82 -14.82
N GLY A 79 9.41 -1.49 -13.85
CA GLY A 79 9.51 -2.15 -12.55
C GLY A 79 8.25 -2.00 -11.73
N LEU A 80 7.67 -0.78 -11.65
CA LEU A 80 6.42 -0.54 -10.94
C LEU A 80 5.26 -1.32 -11.57
N VAL A 81 5.12 -1.30 -12.90
CA VAL A 81 4.08 -2.08 -13.60
C VAL A 81 4.27 -3.59 -13.39
N ARG A 82 5.51 -4.08 -13.40
CA ARG A 82 5.82 -5.48 -13.11
C ARG A 82 5.41 -5.87 -11.69
N ALA A 83 5.75 -5.04 -10.71
CA ALA A 83 5.38 -5.23 -9.31
C ALA A 83 3.87 -5.31 -9.12
N LEU A 84 3.12 -4.37 -9.71
CA LEU A 84 1.66 -4.37 -9.69
C LEU A 84 1.06 -5.60 -10.39
N ARG A 85 1.66 -6.05 -11.50
CA ARG A 85 1.24 -7.28 -12.19
C ARG A 85 1.43 -8.51 -11.30
N HIS A 86 2.55 -8.62 -10.58
CA HIS A 86 2.78 -9.72 -9.65
C HIS A 86 1.81 -9.68 -8.47
N ALA A 87 1.53 -8.49 -7.91
CA ALA A 87 0.51 -8.33 -6.87
C ALA A 87 -0.89 -8.72 -7.35
N GLY A 88 -1.29 -8.25 -8.54
CA GLY A 88 -2.58 -8.62 -9.15
C GLY A 88 -2.67 -10.11 -9.49
N GLY A 89 -1.56 -10.73 -9.89
CA GLY A 89 -1.46 -12.19 -10.06
C GLY A 89 -1.65 -12.94 -8.75
N ALA A 90 -0.97 -12.49 -7.68
CA ALA A 90 -1.09 -13.05 -6.35
C ALA A 90 -2.51 -12.94 -5.78
N ALA A 91 -3.23 -11.87 -6.12
CA ALA A 91 -4.60 -11.63 -5.65
C ALA A 91 -5.61 -12.65 -6.19
N ARG A 92 -5.26 -13.37 -7.27
CA ARG A 92 -6.12 -14.40 -7.88
C ARG A 92 -5.76 -15.82 -7.47
N LEU A 93 -4.72 -15.98 -6.64
CA LEU A 93 -4.29 -17.30 -6.20
C LEU A 93 -5.32 -17.87 -5.23
N SER A 94 -5.78 -19.08 -5.52
CA SER A 94 -6.55 -19.86 -4.56
C SER A 94 -5.64 -20.42 -3.47
N HIS A 95 -6.25 -20.86 -2.38
CA HIS A 95 -5.56 -21.59 -1.32
C HIS A 95 -4.81 -22.83 -1.85
N ALA A 96 -5.41 -23.55 -2.81
CA ALA A 96 -4.78 -24.70 -3.46
C ALA A 96 -3.59 -24.29 -4.34
N ASP A 97 -3.62 -23.12 -4.97
CA ASP A 97 -2.47 -22.59 -5.71
C ASP A 97 -1.31 -22.28 -4.77
N LEU A 98 -1.60 -21.63 -3.63
CA LEU A 98 -0.62 -21.31 -2.61
C LEU A 98 0.04 -22.59 -2.05
N ALA A 99 -0.76 -23.62 -1.73
CA ALA A 99 -0.24 -24.90 -1.29
C ALA A 99 0.70 -25.55 -2.34
N ARG A 100 0.33 -25.52 -3.62
CA ARG A 100 1.17 -26.06 -4.71
C ARG A 100 2.48 -25.30 -4.89
N MET A 101 2.50 -24.02 -4.59
CA MET A 101 3.69 -23.17 -4.70
C MET A 101 4.57 -23.20 -3.44
N TYR A 102 4.07 -23.75 -2.33
CA TYR A 102 4.78 -23.76 -1.06
C TYR A 102 6.09 -24.53 -1.14
N SER A 103 7.21 -23.88 -0.76
CA SER A 103 8.54 -24.48 -0.82
C SER A 103 8.71 -25.70 0.10
N GLY A 104 7.95 -25.79 1.19
CA GLY A 104 7.88 -26.96 2.07
C GLY A 104 7.04 -28.13 1.54
N GLY A 105 6.46 -27.99 0.35
CA GLY A 105 5.60 -28.98 -0.29
C GLY A 105 4.13 -28.84 0.10
N ALA A 106 3.23 -29.15 -0.83
CA ALA A 106 1.78 -28.93 -0.65
C ALA A 106 1.18 -29.68 0.55
N GLU A 107 1.75 -30.84 0.91
CA GLU A 107 1.28 -31.65 2.04
C GLU A 107 1.56 -30.99 3.41
N SER A 108 2.67 -30.25 3.53
CA SER A 108 3.09 -29.58 4.76
C SER A 108 2.41 -28.23 4.98
N PHE A 109 1.86 -27.64 3.91
CA PHE A 109 1.38 -26.26 3.90
C PHE A 109 0.34 -25.96 4.98
N GLU A 110 -0.67 -26.81 5.14
CA GLU A 110 -1.73 -26.60 6.15
C GLU A 110 -1.19 -26.64 7.57
N ALA A 111 -0.32 -27.60 7.86
CA ALA A 111 0.29 -27.76 9.18
C ALA A 111 1.16 -26.55 9.53
N ASP A 112 2.00 -26.11 8.59
CA ASP A 112 2.89 -24.97 8.78
C ASP A 112 2.11 -23.66 8.90
N LEU A 113 1.04 -23.50 8.11
CA LEU A 113 0.14 -22.35 8.19
C LEU A 113 -0.60 -22.30 9.54
N ALA A 114 -1.05 -23.44 10.06
CA ALA A 114 -1.66 -23.52 11.37
C ALA A 114 -0.67 -23.15 12.48
N VAL A 115 0.54 -23.73 12.47
CA VAL A 115 1.62 -23.41 13.42
C VAL A 115 2.00 -21.92 13.35
N PHE A 116 2.07 -21.35 12.15
CA PHE A 116 2.34 -19.94 11.93
C PHE A 116 1.25 -19.05 12.54
N ARG A 117 -0.03 -19.36 12.28
CA ARG A 117 -1.17 -18.62 12.83
C ARG A 117 -1.22 -18.69 14.36
N ASP A 118 -0.90 -19.84 14.95
CA ASP A 118 -0.84 -20.01 16.40
C ASP A 118 0.29 -19.20 17.05
N ARG A 119 1.39 -18.97 16.32
CA ARG A 119 2.53 -18.18 16.78
C ARG A 119 2.40 -16.69 16.48
N ALA A 120 1.50 -16.30 15.58
CA ALA A 120 1.24 -14.91 15.29
C ALA A 120 0.59 -14.26 16.53
N PRO A 121 1.09 -13.13 17.04
CA PRO A 121 0.42 -12.38 18.09
C PRO A 121 -1.02 -12.04 17.66
N ILE A 122 -1.91 -11.73 18.62
CA ILE A 122 -3.26 -11.19 18.38
C ILE A 122 -3.14 -9.76 17.79
N LEU A 123 -2.50 -9.62 16.63
CA LEU A 123 -2.50 -8.46 15.75
C LEU A 123 -3.65 -8.58 14.72
N GLN A 124 -4.56 -9.53 14.94
CA GLN A 124 -5.73 -9.81 14.12
C GLN A 124 -6.69 -8.61 14.03
N THR A 125 -6.67 -7.70 15.00
CA THR A 125 -7.60 -6.57 15.07
C THR A 125 -7.16 -5.30 14.36
N ARG A 126 -5.87 -5.16 13.98
CA ARG A 126 -5.38 -3.94 13.29
C ARG A 126 -5.54 -3.99 11.78
N THR A 127 -5.64 -5.17 11.19
CA THR A 127 -5.78 -5.39 9.75
C THR A 127 -7.12 -6.05 9.36
N ALA A 128 -8.13 -6.00 10.23
CA ALA A 128 -9.45 -6.60 9.98
C ALA A 128 -10.29 -5.91 8.89
N GLY A 129 -9.83 -4.78 8.33
CA GLY A 129 -10.62 -3.96 7.40
C GLY A 129 -10.16 -3.94 5.95
N ALA A 130 -9.15 -4.71 5.54
CA ALA A 130 -8.64 -4.62 4.18
C ALA A 130 -8.34 -5.99 3.56
N GLU A 131 -9.25 -6.37 2.67
CA GLU A 131 -9.09 -7.50 1.78
C GLU A 131 -8.01 -7.21 0.72
N GLY A 132 -7.44 -8.26 0.12
CA GLY A 132 -6.50 -8.15 -0.99
C GLY A 132 -5.03 -8.36 -0.62
N VAL A 133 -4.17 -8.10 -1.60
CA VAL A 133 -2.71 -8.36 -1.54
C VAL A 133 -1.97 -7.13 -1.05
N ARG A 134 -0.99 -7.34 -0.17
CA ARG A 134 0.00 -6.31 0.19
C ARG A 134 1.19 -6.44 -0.75
N LEU A 135 1.57 -5.35 -1.42
CA LEU A 135 2.77 -5.28 -2.24
C LEU A 135 3.82 -4.44 -1.51
N VAL A 136 5.04 -4.95 -1.40
CA VAL A 136 6.19 -4.23 -0.86
C VAL A 136 7.29 -4.19 -1.91
N VAL A 137 7.72 -3.01 -2.31
CA VAL A 137 8.81 -2.82 -3.26
C VAL A 137 10.04 -2.34 -2.50
N VAL A 138 11.11 -3.12 -2.52
CA VAL A 138 12.40 -2.79 -1.93
C VAL A 138 13.32 -2.28 -3.03
N CYS A 139 13.83 -1.06 -2.89
CA CYS A 139 14.71 -0.46 -3.90
C CYS A 139 15.86 0.34 -3.31
N ALA A 140 16.97 0.48 -4.03
CA ALA A 140 18.02 1.43 -3.64
C ALA A 140 17.63 2.88 -3.98
N ASP A 141 16.96 3.07 -5.11
CA ASP A 141 16.54 4.38 -5.59
C ASP A 141 15.30 4.32 -6.49
N VAL A 142 14.73 5.48 -6.78
CA VAL A 142 13.58 5.65 -7.67
C VAL A 142 13.99 6.51 -8.87
N ALA A 143 13.55 6.14 -10.08
CA ALA A 143 13.83 6.88 -11.30
C ALA A 143 13.26 8.31 -11.26
N GLU A 144 13.98 9.26 -11.88
CA GLU A 144 13.50 10.62 -12.06
C GLU A 144 12.15 10.59 -12.82
N GLY A 145 11.12 11.26 -12.30
CA GLY A 145 9.77 11.31 -12.88
C GLY A 145 8.77 10.26 -12.37
N LEU A 146 9.20 9.23 -11.63
CA LEU A 146 8.28 8.20 -11.11
C LEU A 146 7.69 8.54 -9.72
N LEU A 147 8.20 9.59 -9.06
CA LEU A 147 7.84 9.91 -7.67
C LEU A 147 6.33 10.15 -7.49
N ASP A 148 5.70 10.88 -8.39
CA ASP A 148 4.26 11.17 -8.33
C ASP A 148 3.42 9.89 -8.46
N ALA A 149 3.85 8.96 -9.33
CA ALA A 149 3.20 7.67 -9.49
C ALA A 149 3.36 6.79 -8.24
N VAL A 150 4.54 6.79 -7.62
CA VAL A 150 4.79 6.08 -6.36
C VAL A 150 3.95 6.69 -5.24
N GLU A 151 3.86 8.02 -5.15
CA GLU A 151 3.04 8.72 -4.15
C GLU A 151 1.56 8.34 -4.31
N PHE A 152 1.04 8.41 -5.53
CA PHE A 152 -0.35 8.06 -5.83
C PHE A 152 -0.66 6.61 -5.45
N VAL A 153 0.21 5.68 -5.83
CA VAL A 153 0.02 4.24 -5.59
C VAL A 153 0.14 3.91 -4.09
N THR A 154 1.08 4.51 -3.37
CA THR A 154 1.27 4.28 -1.92
C THR A 154 0.20 4.94 -1.06
N GLY A 155 -0.46 6.00 -1.55
CA GLY A 155 -1.55 6.68 -0.85
C GLY A 155 -2.91 5.99 -0.97
N GLY A 156 -3.16 5.24 -2.07
CA GLY A 156 -4.48 4.65 -2.36
C GLY A 156 -4.53 3.12 -2.39
N LEU A 157 -3.40 2.45 -2.59
CA LEU A 157 -3.31 0.99 -2.66
C LEU A 157 -2.49 0.44 -1.48
N ARG A 158 -2.56 -0.88 -1.25
CA ARG A 158 -1.72 -1.57 -0.25
C ARG A 158 -0.31 -1.80 -0.78
N VAL A 159 0.32 -0.72 -1.26
CA VAL A 159 1.67 -0.71 -1.79
C VAL A 159 2.56 0.08 -0.85
N GLU A 160 3.66 -0.53 -0.44
CA GLU A 160 4.70 0.12 0.34
C GLU A 160 6.01 0.10 -0.44
N VAL A 161 6.71 1.22 -0.48
CA VAL A 161 8.05 1.29 -1.08
C VAL A 161 9.06 1.50 0.03
N LEU A 162 10.00 0.58 0.16
CA LEU A 162 11.10 0.61 1.12
C LEU A 162 12.40 0.96 0.40
N ARG A 163 13.09 2.00 0.86
CA ARG A 163 14.39 2.41 0.33
C ARG A 163 15.51 1.80 1.16
N LEU A 164 16.43 1.10 0.50
CA LEU A 164 17.66 0.61 1.07
C LEU A 164 18.73 1.69 1.04
N GLY A 165 19.35 1.94 2.19
CA GLY A 165 20.52 2.78 2.35
C GLY A 165 21.64 2.03 3.04
N VAL A 166 22.88 2.48 2.89
CA VAL A 166 24.04 1.86 3.53
C VAL A 166 24.80 2.89 4.35
N THR A 167 25.09 2.58 5.60
CA THR A 167 26.02 3.34 6.43
C THR A 167 27.23 2.49 6.78
N GLN A 168 28.39 3.13 6.94
CA GLN A 168 29.58 2.47 7.45
C GLN A 168 29.71 2.74 8.94
N GLY A 169 30.09 1.70 9.67
CA GLY A 169 30.31 1.73 11.10
C GLY A 169 31.78 1.67 11.48
N PRO A 170 32.07 1.84 12.78
CA PRO A 170 33.38 1.58 13.34
C PRO A 170 33.87 0.17 12.97
N GLY A 171 35.15 0.07 12.59
CA GLY A 171 35.79 -1.18 12.19
C GLY A 171 35.45 -1.64 10.77
N GLY A 172 34.92 -0.77 9.92
CA GLY A 172 34.58 -1.11 8.52
C GLY A 172 33.33 -1.99 8.39
N ARG A 173 32.53 -2.11 9.47
CA ARG A 173 31.25 -2.82 9.42
C ARG A 173 30.29 -2.05 8.54
N ARG A 174 29.50 -2.78 7.76
CA ARG A 174 28.50 -2.22 6.86
C ARG A 174 27.12 -2.45 7.46
N TYR A 175 26.33 -1.39 7.54
CA TYR A 175 24.97 -1.43 8.04
C TYR A 175 24.00 -1.06 6.91
N VAL A 176 22.92 -1.80 6.79
CA VAL A 176 21.84 -1.48 5.84
C VAL A 176 20.70 -0.84 6.61
N ASP A 177 20.33 0.37 6.21
CA ASP A 177 19.11 1.06 6.61
C ASP A 177 17.99 0.66 5.66
N VAL A 178 16.83 0.33 6.22
CA VAL A 178 15.60 0.14 5.45
C VAL A 178 14.59 1.12 5.99
N SER A 179 14.17 2.07 5.14
CA SER A 179 13.21 3.09 5.53
C SER A 179 12.10 3.19 4.49
N PRO A 180 10.83 3.39 4.88
CA PRO A 180 9.77 3.73 3.94
C PRO A 180 10.16 4.96 3.12
N LEU A 181 9.92 4.90 1.81
CA LEU A 181 10.19 6.01 0.92
C LEU A 181 9.32 7.20 1.32
N ARG A 182 9.97 8.34 1.59
CA ARG A 182 9.29 9.63 1.74
C ARG A 182 9.53 10.40 0.45
N THR A 183 8.47 10.74 -0.27
CA THR A 183 8.57 11.40 -1.58
C THR A 183 9.31 12.75 -1.47
N SER A 184 9.18 13.43 -0.32
CA SER A 184 9.93 14.64 0.03
C SER A 184 11.47 14.48 0.06
N THR A 185 11.99 13.28 0.36
CA THR A 185 13.44 12.98 0.39
C THR A 185 13.87 12.02 -0.72
N ALA A 186 12.92 11.58 -1.55
CA ALA A 186 13.18 10.68 -2.66
C ALA A 186 13.92 11.39 -3.82
N GLY A 187 13.67 12.69 -4.01
CA GLY A 187 14.38 13.52 -5.01
C GLY A 187 15.81 13.93 -4.61
N GLU A 188 16.24 13.67 -3.37
CA GLU A 188 17.60 14.00 -2.93
C GLU A 188 18.61 13.00 -3.49
N ARG A 189 19.59 13.52 -4.25
CA ARG A 189 20.70 12.73 -4.79
C ARG A 189 21.61 12.27 -3.67
N ARG A 190 21.53 10.98 -3.38
CA ARG A 190 22.35 10.31 -2.37
C ARG A 190 23.65 9.81 -2.97
N ALA A 191 24.76 10.00 -2.24
CA ALA A 191 26.05 9.45 -2.65
C ALA A 191 25.96 7.92 -2.77
N VAL A 192 26.68 7.33 -3.73
CA VAL A 192 26.80 5.87 -3.85
C VAL A 192 27.89 5.41 -2.88
N GLU A 193 27.65 4.28 -2.22
CA GLU A 193 28.64 3.65 -1.36
C GLU A 193 29.96 3.41 -2.12
N PRO A 194 31.12 3.80 -1.59
CA PRO A 194 32.39 3.58 -2.26
C PRO A 194 32.69 2.08 -2.40
N GLY A 195 33.14 1.68 -3.59
CA GLY A 195 33.59 0.31 -3.83
C GLY A 195 34.86 -0.03 -3.07
N PRO A 196 35.21 -1.33 -2.98
CA PRO A 196 36.51 -1.74 -2.43
C PRO A 196 37.62 -1.01 -3.19
N ARG A 197 38.57 -0.42 -2.44
CA ARG A 197 39.74 0.27 -3.00
C ARG A 197 40.62 -0.73 -3.76
N THR A 198 40.23 -1.06 -4.98
CA THR A 198 41.15 -1.53 -6.01
C THR A 198 41.97 -0.30 -6.41
N GLY A 199 43.31 -0.45 -6.41
CA GLY A 199 44.27 0.65 -6.39
C GLY A 199 43.87 1.86 -7.24
N ALA A 200 43.92 3.05 -6.63
CA ALA A 200 43.60 4.31 -7.29
C ALA A 200 44.43 4.47 -8.57
N VAL A 201 43.77 4.47 -9.73
CA VAL A 201 44.36 5.07 -10.92
C VAL A 201 44.40 6.57 -10.68
N ARG A 202 45.61 7.10 -10.54
CA ARG A 202 45.85 8.54 -10.41
C ARG A 202 45.42 9.22 -11.71
N VAL A 203 44.19 9.74 -11.74
CA VAL A 203 43.81 10.72 -12.77
C VAL A 203 44.58 11.99 -12.44
N THR A 204 45.69 12.20 -13.13
CA THR A 204 46.39 13.48 -13.11
C THR A 204 45.52 14.48 -13.87
N PRO A 205 45.16 15.64 -13.29
CA PRO A 205 44.49 16.67 -14.05
C PRO A 205 45.45 17.15 -15.14
N ARG A 206 45.05 16.98 -16.40
CA ARG A 206 45.74 17.56 -17.55
C ARG A 206 45.66 19.08 -17.39
N GLY A 207 46.79 19.71 -17.08
CA GLY A 207 46.89 21.14 -16.84
C GLY A 207 46.26 21.94 -17.98
N ALA A 208 45.47 22.93 -17.61
CA ALA A 208 44.96 23.95 -18.51
C ALA A 208 46.15 24.69 -19.14
N VAL A 209 46.31 24.53 -20.45
CA VAL A 209 47.17 25.40 -21.25
C VAL A 209 46.31 26.57 -21.67
N THR A 210 46.46 27.69 -20.98
CA THR A 210 46.09 29.02 -21.46
C THR A 210 47.36 29.67 -21.99
N ASP A 211 47.48 29.89 -23.29
CA ASP A 211 47.55 31.22 -23.95
C ASP A 211 47.81 31.05 -25.48
N PRO A 212 47.83 32.11 -26.32
CA PRO A 212 46.94 32.22 -27.47
C PRO A 212 47.65 31.99 -28.83
N THR A 213 46.80 31.79 -29.84
CA THR A 213 47.11 31.58 -31.27
C THR A 213 48.03 32.65 -31.88
N PRO A 214 48.85 32.26 -32.88
CA PRO A 214 48.91 33.03 -34.12
C PRO A 214 48.65 32.17 -35.37
N VAL A 215 48.38 32.88 -36.46
CA VAL A 215 47.49 32.58 -37.60
C VAL A 215 48.27 32.17 -38.87
N VAL A 216 47.85 31.06 -39.53
CA VAL A 216 47.79 30.78 -41.02
C VAL A 216 49.13 30.59 -41.79
N PRO A 217 49.25 29.85 -42.93
CA PRO A 217 48.24 29.40 -43.91
C PRO A 217 48.21 27.92 -44.36
N ALA A 218 47.13 27.62 -45.11
CA ALA A 218 46.83 26.40 -45.86
C ALA A 218 47.83 26.05 -46.97
N PRO A 219 47.78 24.80 -47.48
CA PRO A 219 47.49 24.61 -48.90
C PRO A 219 46.45 23.49 -49.18
N GLU A 220 45.81 23.65 -50.35
CA GLU A 220 44.82 22.79 -51.03
C GLU A 220 45.53 21.90 -52.10
N PRO A 221 44.84 21.13 -52.98
CA PRO A 221 44.20 19.81 -52.82
C PRO A 221 44.87 18.62 -53.62
N ALA A 222 44.43 17.39 -53.28
CA ALA A 222 44.25 16.10 -54.03
C ALA A 222 45.25 15.62 -55.13
N PRO A 223 45.47 14.29 -55.31
CA PRO A 223 44.50 13.46 -56.06
C PRO A 223 44.23 12.03 -55.53
N GLU A 224 42.94 11.66 -55.62
CA GLU A 224 42.36 10.42 -56.17
C GLU A 224 43.21 9.14 -56.31
N ALA A 225 42.79 8.05 -55.64
CA ALA A 225 42.87 6.67 -56.16
C ALA A 225 41.94 5.71 -55.38
N GLU A 226 40.88 5.29 -56.08
CA GLU A 226 40.24 3.96 -56.12
C GLU A 226 39.55 3.35 -54.88
N ALA A 227 38.23 3.21 -55.02
CA ALA A 227 37.37 2.27 -54.32
C ALA A 227 37.72 0.79 -54.64
N PRO A 228 37.24 -0.14 -53.82
CA PRO A 228 36.05 -0.86 -54.30
C PRO A 228 34.90 -0.95 -53.29
N GLU A 229 33.68 -0.70 -53.81
CA GLU A 229 32.40 -1.31 -53.44
C GLU A 229 32.52 -2.86 -53.38
N ALA A 230 31.72 -3.68 -52.70
CA ALA A 230 30.44 -3.59 -52.00
C ALA A 230 30.49 -4.69 -50.90
N GLU A 231 29.64 -4.72 -49.87
CA GLU A 231 28.33 -5.36 -49.95
C GLU A 231 27.53 -5.00 -48.69
N ALA A 232 26.39 -4.33 -48.89
CA ALA A 232 25.43 -4.01 -47.84
C ALA A 232 24.38 -5.14 -47.75
N PRO A 233 24.04 -5.66 -46.56
CA PRO A 233 22.93 -6.59 -46.44
C PRO A 233 21.59 -5.85 -46.57
N ALA A 234 20.78 -6.29 -47.53
CA ALA A 234 19.40 -5.85 -47.75
C ALA A 234 18.46 -6.30 -46.61
N PRO A 235 17.33 -5.59 -46.39
CA PRO A 235 16.36 -5.91 -45.34
C PRO A 235 15.50 -7.12 -45.72
N GLU A 236 15.41 -8.10 -44.80
CA GLU A 236 14.62 -9.32 -44.95
C GLU A 236 13.16 -9.04 -44.59
N ALA A 237 12.27 -9.21 -45.57
CA ALA A 237 10.81 -9.18 -45.44
C ALA A 237 10.27 -10.57 -45.02
N PRO A 238 9.09 -10.64 -44.37
CA PRO A 238 8.67 -11.80 -43.58
C PRO A 238 8.24 -13.00 -44.44
N PRO A 239 8.37 -14.24 -43.93
CA PRO A 239 7.91 -15.43 -44.64
C PRO A 239 6.39 -15.60 -44.58
N ALA A 240 5.86 -15.99 -45.73
CA ALA A 240 4.45 -16.28 -46.02
C ALA A 240 3.93 -17.52 -45.28
N ALA A 241 2.64 -17.46 -44.94
CA ALA A 241 1.84 -18.55 -44.41
C ALA A 241 1.57 -19.66 -45.46
N PRO A 242 1.44 -20.94 -45.06
CA PRO A 242 0.87 -21.96 -45.92
C PRO A 242 -0.67 -21.90 -45.93
N ALA A 243 -1.23 -21.91 -47.14
CA ALA A 243 -2.65 -22.09 -47.41
C ALA A 243 -3.01 -23.58 -47.48
N GLY A 244 -4.12 -23.93 -46.83
CA GLY A 244 -4.83 -25.21 -46.93
C GLY A 244 -5.78 -25.28 -45.73
N GLY A 245 -7.11 -25.30 -45.83
CA GLY A 245 -7.97 -25.49 -46.97
C GLY A 245 -9.15 -26.36 -46.53
N HIS A 246 -9.99 -25.91 -45.59
CA HIS A 246 -11.29 -26.55 -45.34
C HIS A 246 -12.39 -25.50 -45.26
N ARG A 247 -13.24 -25.56 -46.28
CA ARG A 247 -14.48 -24.82 -46.50
C ARG A 247 -15.47 -25.17 -45.39
N HIS A 248 -16.21 -24.21 -44.87
CA HIS A 248 -17.67 -24.29 -44.76
C HIS A 248 -18.25 -22.88 -44.77
N ALA A 249 -19.14 -22.66 -45.74
CA ALA A 249 -19.77 -21.39 -46.06
C ALA A 249 -20.76 -20.97 -44.97
N ALA A 250 -20.76 -19.68 -44.65
CA ALA A 250 -21.91 -19.00 -44.07
C ALA A 250 -22.93 -18.67 -45.17
N PRO A 251 -24.23 -18.67 -44.84
CA PRO A 251 -25.15 -17.71 -45.41
C PRO A 251 -25.59 -16.70 -44.33
N ALA A 252 -25.64 -15.43 -44.74
CA ALA A 252 -26.28 -14.34 -44.00
C ALA A 252 -27.77 -14.20 -44.44
N PRO A 253 -28.52 -13.19 -43.97
CA PRO A 253 -29.57 -13.32 -42.96
C PRO A 253 -30.99 -13.22 -43.55
N ALA A 254 -32.02 -13.62 -42.78
CA ALA A 254 -33.41 -13.36 -43.10
C ALA A 254 -34.22 -13.01 -41.83
N ASP A 255 -35.30 -12.27 -42.08
CA ASP A 255 -36.03 -11.34 -41.23
C ASP A 255 -36.66 -11.81 -39.91
N ALA A 256 -36.76 -10.81 -39.03
CA ALA A 256 -37.74 -10.51 -37.99
C ALA A 256 -39.01 -11.40 -37.84
N ALA A 257 -39.23 -11.91 -36.62
CA ALA A 257 -40.41 -11.63 -35.76
C ALA A 257 -40.32 -12.45 -34.43
N PRO A 258 -40.70 -11.90 -33.26
CA PRO A 258 -40.66 -12.62 -31.99
C PRO A 258 -42.03 -13.22 -31.60
N THR A 259 -42.02 -14.45 -31.09
CA THR A 259 -43.16 -15.09 -30.39
C THR A 259 -42.66 -15.83 -29.15
N PRO A 260 -43.53 -16.04 -28.14
CA PRO A 260 -43.22 -15.76 -26.74
C PRO A 260 -42.53 -16.92 -26.01
N ARG A 261 -41.74 -16.56 -24.99
CA ARG A 261 -41.14 -17.48 -24.03
C ARG A 261 -42.10 -17.70 -22.87
N THR A 262 -42.42 -18.96 -22.62
CA THR A 262 -43.22 -19.44 -21.49
C THR A 262 -42.43 -19.27 -20.20
N ASP A 263 -42.96 -18.47 -19.27
CA ASP A 263 -42.50 -18.42 -17.87
C ASP A 263 -43.14 -19.58 -17.10
N GLU A 264 -42.31 -20.51 -16.63
CA GLU A 264 -42.74 -21.58 -15.74
C GLU A 264 -42.66 -21.10 -14.30
N THR A 265 -43.84 -20.77 -13.76
CA THR A 265 -44.10 -20.37 -12.39
C THR A 265 -43.82 -21.52 -11.42
N THR A 266 -42.87 -21.33 -10.50
CA THR A 266 -42.79 -22.15 -9.27
C THR A 266 -43.53 -21.44 -8.15
N LEU A 267 -44.60 -22.09 -7.69
CA LEU A 267 -45.51 -21.67 -6.63
C LEU A 267 -44.86 -21.75 -5.25
N LEU A 268 -44.94 -20.65 -4.47
CA LEU A 268 -44.86 -20.66 -3.00
C LEU A 268 -46.06 -19.84 -2.45
N PRO A 269 -46.75 -20.29 -1.39
CA PRO A 269 -48.01 -19.71 -0.92
C PRO A 269 -47.83 -18.45 -0.06
N PRO A 270 -48.84 -17.54 -0.01
CA PRO A 270 -48.78 -16.30 0.78
C PRO A 270 -49.16 -16.52 2.25
N ILE A 271 -48.44 -15.86 3.15
CA ILE A 271 -48.75 -15.76 4.59
C ILE A 271 -49.63 -14.52 4.80
N THR A 272 -50.86 -14.71 5.25
CA THR A 272 -51.78 -13.64 5.71
C THR A 272 -51.52 -13.31 7.19
N PRO A 273 -51.43 -12.02 7.58
CA PRO A 273 -51.61 -11.62 8.96
C PRO A 273 -53.03 -11.06 9.16
N ASP A 274 -53.80 -11.70 10.05
CA ASP A 274 -55.00 -11.11 10.64
C ASP A 274 -54.95 -11.32 12.15
N GLY A 275 -55.16 -10.26 12.93
CA GLY A 275 -55.05 -10.23 14.38
C GLY A 275 -55.19 -8.80 14.95
N PRO A 276 -56.05 -8.57 15.96
CA PRO A 276 -56.74 -7.29 16.16
C PRO A 276 -55.95 -6.24 16.95
N ALA A 277 -56.27 -4.97 16.68
CA ALA A 277 -55.74 -3.78 17.36
C ALA A 277 -56.24 -3.63 18.81
N PRO A 278 -55.39 -3.22 19.78
CA PRO A 278 -55.85 -2.75 21.08
C PRO A 278 -56.03 -1.21 21.11
N ALA A 279 -57.07 -0.78 21.81
CA ALA A 279 -57.48 0.62 22.04
C ALA A 279 -56.54 1.38 23.03
N PRO A 280 -56.58 2.73 23.09
CA PRO A 280 -55.61 3.56 23.81
C PRO A 280 -56.02 3.87 25.26
N ALA A 281 -55.05 3.86 26.19
CA ALA A 281 -55.14 4.45 27.53
C ALA A 281 -53.71 4.78 28.07
N PRO A 282 -53.57 5.60 29.12
CA PRO A 282 -53.13 7.00 29.06
C PRO A 282 -51.65 7.23 29.39
N ALA A 283 -51.19 8.45 29.12
CA ALA A 283 -49.84 8.93 29.35
C ALA A 283 -49.38 8.77 30.81
N THR A 284 -48.28 8.04 31.02
CA THR A 284 -47.29 8.32 32.07
C THR A 284 -45.95 7.69 31.67
N ALA A 285 -44.88 8.46 31.85
CA ALA A 285 -43.47 8.14 31.60
C ALA A 285 -43.13 7.78 30.15
N ARG A 286 -42.53 8.76 29.44
CA ARG A 286 -41.74 8.54 28.23
C ARG A 286 -40.66 7.50 28.56
N ARG A 287 -40.99 6.23 28.32
CA ARG A 287 -40.09 5.09 28.43
C ARG A 287 -38.95 5.36 27.46
N ALA A 288 -37.74 5.53 27.98
CA ALA A 288 -36.53 5.69 27.20
C ALA A 288 -36.54 4.65 26.07
N ALA A 289 -36.46 5.13 24.83
CA ALA A 289 -36.32 4.26 23.67
C ALA A 289 -35.09 3.39 23.90
N ALA A 290 -35.27 2.06 23.85
CA ALA A 290 -34.14 1.15 23.91
C ALA A 290 -33.13 1.50 22.79
N PRO A 291 -31.82 1.48 23.07
CA PRO A 291 -30.82 1.97 22.14
C PRO A 291 -30.85 1.13 20.85
N SER A 292 -30.95 1.81 19.71
CA SER A 292 -30.85 1.20 18.39
C SER A 292 -29.38 1.15 18.00
N GLY A 293 -28.76 -0.03 18.17
CA GLY A 293 -27.47 -0.35 17.58
C GLY A 293 -26.38 -0.71 18.57
N ARG A 294 -25.48 -1.59 18.11
CA ARG A 294 -24.21 -1.88 18.77
C ARG A 294 -23.30 -0.65 18.65
N PRO A 295 -22.60 -0.21 19.70
CA PRO A 295 -21.70 0.95 19.63
C PRO A 295 -20.62 0.71 18.57
N LEU A 296 -20.19 1.78 17.90
CA LEU A 296 -19.08 1.71 16.97
C LEU A 296 -17.81 1.23 17.70
N PRO A 297 -17.01 0.32 17.10
CA PRO A 297 -15.81 -0.23 17.75
C PRO A 297 -14.82 0.85 18.22
N GLU A 298 -14.75 1.96 17.50
CA GLU A 298 -13.91 3.11 17.79
C GLU A 298 -14.34 3.83 19.08
N LEU A 299 -15.66 4.06 19.27
CA LEU A 299 -16.20 4.63 20.51
C LEU A 299 -16.05 3.66 21.70
N ALA A 300 -16.27 2.37 21.46
CA ALA A 300 -16.08 1.35 22.50
C ALA A 300 -14.61 1.25 22.94
N ALA A 301 -13.66 1.42 22.02
CA ALA A 301 -12.23 1.46 22.33
C ALA A 301 -11.87 2.71 23.16
N LEU A 302 -12.40 3.88 22.81
CA LEU A 302 -12.22 5.11 23.58
C LEU A 302 -12.80 4.98 25.01
N ALA A 303 -14.02 4.44 25.13
CA ALA A 303 -14.66 4.19 26.42
C ALA A 303 -13.88 3.19 27.29
N ALA A 304 -13.30 2.15 26.68
CA ALA A 304 -12.47 1.17 27.36
C ALA A 304 -11.11 1.75 27.82
N ALA A 305 -10.55 2.69 27.05
CA ALA A 305 -9.27 3.33 27.35
C ALA A 305 -9.37 4.26 28.57
N ASP A 306 -10.48 5.01 28.72
CA ASP A 306 -10.62 6.03 29.76
C ASP A 306 -11.19 5.49 31.09
N ARG A 307 -11.70 4.25 31.13
CA ARG A 307 -12.29 3.51 32.28
C ARG A 307 -13.37 4.25 33.11
N ALA A 308 -13.66 5.50 32.82
CA ALA A 308 -14.70 6.35 33.38
C ALA A 308 -15.54 6.96 32.25
N SER A 309 -16.76 7.38 32.56
CA SER A 309 -17.61 8.11 31.61
C SER A 309 -16.95 9.46 31.26
N ALA A 310 -16.60 9.67 30.00
CA ALA A 310 -15.90 10.86 29.53
C ALA A 310 -16.89 11.92 29.02
N GLN A 311 -16.67 13.19 29.37
CA GLN A 311 -17.51 14.29 28.86
C GLN A 311 -16.99 14.79 27.53
N LEU A 312 -17.90 14.85 26.55
CA LEU A 312 -17.68 15.41 25.23
C LEU A 312 -18.41 16.75 25.11
N VAL A 313 -17.72 17.73 24.53
CA VAL A 313 -18.23 19.08 24.34
C VAL A 313 -18.11 19.46 22.88
N TRP A 314 -19.17 20.07 22.33
CA TRP A 314 -19.15 20.72 21.04
C TRP A 314 -19.53 22.19 21.18
N HIS A 315 -18.61 23.08 20.80
CA HIS A 315 -18.83 24.53 20.81
C HIS A 315 -19.18 25.08 19.42
N ARG A 316 -20.43 25.54 19.25
CA ARG A 316 -20.91 26.16 18.00
C ARG A 316 -20.78 27.68 18.08
N VAL A 317 -19.57 28.18 17.85
CA VAL A 317 -19.19 29.61 17.99
C VAL A 317 -20.18 30.56 17.29
N ARG A 318 -20.61 30.25 16.07
CA ARG A 318 -21.53 31.12 15.29
C ARG A 318 -22.92 31.26 15.92
N ARG A 319 -23.35 30.29 16.74
CA ARG A 319 -24.66 30.28 17.40
C ARG A 319 -24.55 30.47 18.92
N GLY A 320 -23.34 30.58 19.47
CA GLY A 320 -23.10 30.67 20.91
C GLY A 320 -23.61 29.45 21.70
N GLN A 321 -23.71 28.27 21.06
CA GLN A 321 -24.25 27.07 21.70
C GLN A 321 -23.11 26.15 22.15
N ARG A 322 -23.26 25.59 23.36
CA ARG A 322 -22.39 24.55 23.92
C ARG A 322 -23.24 23.31 24.11
N LEU A 323 -22.94 22.27 23.35
CA LEU A 323 -23.63 20.99 23.43
C LEU A 323 -22.73 20.01 24.17
N VAL A 324 -23.32 19.21 25.05
CA VAL A 324 -22.61 18.26 25.90
C VAL A 324 -23.18 16.88 25.70
N ALA A 325 -22.28 15.90 25.53
CA ALA A 325 -22.60 14.49 25.52
C ALA A 325 -21.66 13.74 26.47
N THR A 326 -22.08 12.59 26.97
CA THR A 326 -21.30 11.72 27.84
C THR A 326 -21.01 10.42 27.10
N LEU A 327 -19.73 10.13 26.86
CA LEU A 327 -19.30 8.81 26.41
C LEU A 327 -19.31 7.86 27.60
N ARG A 328 -20.24 6.91 27.59
CA ARG A 328 -20.38 5.90 28.64
C ARG A 328 -19.35 4.80 28.49
N ALA A 329 -19.10 4.06 29.57
CA ALA A 329 -18.19 2.91 29.57
C ALA A 329 -18.63 1.77 28.64
N ASP A 330 -19.91 1.73 28.24
CA ASP A 330 -20.46 0.79 27.27
C ASP A 330 -20.24 1.24 25.80
N GLY A 331 -19.62 2.40 25.57
CA GLY A 331 -19.32 2.93 24.24
C GLY A 331 -20.47 3.68 23.58
N LEU A 332 -21.58 3.92 24.30
CA LEU A 332 -22.69 4.73 23.80
C LEU A 332 -22.53 6.21 24.22
N LEU A 333 -23.04 7.10 23.36
CA LEU A 333 -23.10 8.53 23.63
C LEU A 333 -24.46 8.87 24.24
N GLU A 334 -24.44 9.42 25.45
CA GLU A 334 -25.62 9.93 26.15
C GLU A 334 -25.67 11.46 26.04
N LEU A 335 -26.70 12.01 25.41
CA LEU A 335 -26.90 13.47 25.33
C LEU A 335 -27.54 14.00 26.62
N GLU A 336 -27.55 15.32 26.78
CA GLU A 336 -28.20 16.00 27.92
C GLU A 336 -29.71 15.71 28.04
N ASP A 337 -30.37 15.37 26.93
CA ASP A 337 -31.78 14.96 26.91
C ASP A 337 -32.02 13.50 27.34
N GLY A 338 -30.95 12.78 27.67
CA GLY A 338 -30.95 11.36 28.07
C GLY A 338 -31.04 10.39 26.90
N SER A 339 -30.97 10.86 25.64
CA SER A 339 -30.97 9.99 24.47
C SER A 339 -29.61 9.29 24.29
N LEU A 340 -29.66 8.01 23.91
CA LEU A 340 -28.47 7.17 23.70
C LEU A 340 -28.25 6.90 22.22
N HIS A 341 -27.02 7.12 21.76
CA HIS A 341 -26.65 6.98 20.35
C HIS A 341 -25.39 6.12 20.21
N ALA A 342 -25.41 5.22 19.24
CA ALA A 342 -24.27 4.36 18.89
C ALA A 342 -23.31 5.02 17.88
N ASP A 343 -23.77 6.06 17.18
CA ASP A 343 -23.05 6.79 16.14
C ASP A 343 -22.85 8.27 16.54
N PRO A 344 -21.60 8.79 16.56
CA PRO A 344 -21.31 10.20 16.82
C PRO A 344 -22.02 11.18 15.91
N ASP A 345 -22.21 10.84 14.64
CA ASP A 345 -22.82 11.74 13.64
C ASP A 345 -24.31 11.92 13.96
N ALA A 346 -24.98 10.81 14.29
CA ALA A 346 -26.36 10.81 14.77
C ALA A 346 -26.49 11.58 16.09
N ALA A 347 -25.56 11.38 17.03
CA ALA A 347 -25.53 12.11 18.29
C ALA A 347 -25.35 13.63 18.10
N ALA A 348 -24.44 14.05 17.21
CA ALA A 348 -24.21 15.45 16.89
C ALA A 348 -25.43 16.10 16.23
N THR A 349 -26.01 15.40 15.26
CA THR A 349 -27.18 15.85 14.51
C THR A 349 -28.39 16.02 15.44
N ALA A 350 -28.61 15.06 16.35
CA ALA A 350 -29.66 15.11 17.36
C ALA A 350 -29.41 16.22 18.40
N ALA A 351 -28.18 16.36 18.92
CA ALA A 351 -27.85 17.38 19.93
C ALA A 351 -28.02 18.80 19.41
N ALA A 352 -27.74 19.02 18.13
CA ALA A 352 -27.79 20.33 17.49
C ALA A 352 -29.10 20.62 16.75
N ASP A 353 -30.06 19.69 16.82
CA ASP A 353 -31.35 19.69 16.10
C ASP A 353 -31.18 20.08 14.62
N LEU A 354 -30.29 19.36 13.93
CA LEU A 354 -29.90 19.65 12.57
C LEU A 354 -30.71 18.83 11.56
N GLU A 355 -31.20 19.48 10.51
CA GLU A 355 -31.83 18.81 9.37
C GLU A 355 -30.82 18.08 8.48
N THR A 356 -29.54 18.47 8.54
CA THR A 356 -28.44 17.88 7.77
C THR A 356 -27.49 17.15 8.71
N PRO A 357 -27.02 15.93 8.36
CA PRO A 357 -26.10 15.19 9.21
C PRO A 357 -24.81 15.98 9.46
N ALA A 358 -24.44 16.09 10.73
CA ALA A 358 -23.18 16.66 11.17
C ALA A 358 -22.13 15.55 11.32
N ASP A 359 -20.88 15.90 11.01
CA ASP A 359 -19.73 15.04 11.28
C ASP A 359 -19.40 15.09 12.78
N GLY A 360 -19.91 14.11 13.51
CA GLY A 360 -19.76 13.91 14.95
C GLY A 360 -18.30 13.73 15.36
N TRP A 361 -17.49 13.10 14.52
CA TRP A 361 -16.10 12.81 14.81
C TRP A 361 -15.25 14.09 14.91
N ARG A 362 -15.58 15.12 14.14
CA ARG A 362 -14.84 16.38 14.12
C ARG A 362 -15.35 17.42 15.11
N VAL A 363 -16.62 17.31 15.53
CA VAL A 363 -17.26 18.33 16.36
C VAL A 363 -17.22 18.03 17.84
N TRP A 364 -17.31 16.75 18.22
CA TRP A 364 -17.22 16.32 19.62
C TRP A 364 -15.77 16.30 20.10
N ARG A 365 -15.48 17.01 21.20
CA ARG A 365 -14.15 17.11 21.82
C ARG A 365 -14.17 16.61 23.25
N PHE A 366 -13.07 16.03 23.71
CA PHE A 366 -12.91 15.66 25.12
C PHE A 366 -12.68 16.92 25.97
N GLY A 367 -13.63 17.27 26.84
CA GLY A 367 -13.58 18.54 27.58
C GLY A 367 -13.62 19.79 26.67
N GLU A 368 -13.24 20.96 27.19
CA GLU A 368 -13.32 22.22 26.44
C GLU A 368 -12.19 22.42 25.43
N ASP A 369 -10.96 21.97 25.76
CA ASP A 369 -9.76 22.18 24.94
C ASP A 369 -9.10 20.88 24.47
N GLY A 370 -9.65 19.71 24.81
CA GLY A 370 -9.05 18.42 24.44
C GLY A 370 -9.29 18.04 22.97
N PRO A 371 -8.70 16.92 22.52
CA PRO A 371 -8.79 16.48 21.13
C PRO A 371 -10.23 16.15 20.72
N THR A 372 -10.51 16.22 19.42
CA THR A 372 -11.76 15.70 18.85
C THR A 372 -11.83 14.18 18.94
N LEU A 373 -13.02 13.60 18.82
CA LEU A 373 -13.17 12.14 18.71
C LEU A 373 -12.33 11.58 17.55
N GLY A 374 -12.32 12.22 16.39
CA GLY A 374 -11.53 11.80 15.23
C GLY A 374 -10.01 11.84 15.50
N GLU A 375 -9.53 12.89 16.17
CA GLU A 375 -8.12 13.00 16.58
C GLU A 375 -7.74 11.92 17.60
N ALA A 376 -8.62 11.60 18.55
CA ALA A 376 -8.37 10.60 19.58
C ALA A 376 -8.27 9.16 19.03
N VAL A 377 -8.96 8.86 17.92
CA VAL A 377 -8.89 7.56 17.24
C VAL A 377 -7.84 7.54 16.12
N GLY A 378 -7.24 8.70 15.79
CA GLY A 378 -6.30 8.84 14.67
C GLY A 378 -6.97 8.78 13.29
N VAL A 379 -8.29 8.99 13.23
CA VAL A 379 -9.10 9.02 12.02
C VAL A 379 -9.38 10.48 11.68
N SER A 380 -8.55 11.06 10.80
CA SER A 380 -8.87 12.35 10.16
C SER A 380 -9.74 12.07 8.94
N ARG A 381 -11.06 12.05 9.11
CA ARG A 381 -12.02 12.02 7.99
C ARG A 381 -12.38 13.43 7.52
#